data_AF-A0A285BLU3-F1
#
_entry.id   AF-A0A285BLU3-F1
#
_cell.length_a   1.000
_cell.length_b   1.000
_cell.length_c   1.000
_cell.angle_alpha   90.00
_cell.angle_beta   90.00
_cell.angle_gamma   90.00
#
_symmetry.space_group_name_H-M   'P 1'
#
loop_
_entity.id
_entity.type
_entity.pdbx_description
1 polymer ?
#
loop_
_entity_poly.entity_id
_entity_poly.type
_entity_poly.pdbx_seq_one_letter_code
_entity_poly.pdbx_strand_id
1 'polypeptide(L)'
;MPSPRATMILVMTVHTPEKSLSRKQRLQERQRRQLLAVDVVDKAEGKVRKAESELAVAVAEAVRVFGDEPSACEGLDMPAETLRRFLALARDAGVEPLDTTATP
;
A
#
# COMPACT_ATOMS: atom_id res chain seq x y z
N MET A 1 -17.51 -51.47 -30.25
CA MET A 1 -18.01 -50.24 -30.88
C MET A 1 -18.36 -49.24 -29.77
N PRO A 2 -17.65 -48.10 -29.65
CA PRO A 2 -17.93 -47.14 -28.58
C PRO A 2 -19.27 -46.44 -28.83
N SER A 3 -20.04 -46.27 -27.75
CA SER A 3 -21.40 -45.73 -27.74
C SER A 3 -21.47 -44.28 -28.28
N PRO A 4 -22.48 -43.93 -29.09
CA PRO A 4 -22.65 -42.56 -29.62
C PRO A 4 -22.80 -41.50 -28.52
N ARG A 5 -23.19 -41.91 -27.29
CA ARG A 5 -23.24 -41.04 -26.12
C ARG A 5 -21.85 -40.64 -25.61
N ALA A 6 -20.87 -41.55 -25.67
CA ALA A 6 -19.49 -41.25 -25.26
C ALA A 6 -18.83 -40.30 -26.28
N THR A 7 -19.11 -40.47 -27.56
CA THR A 7 -18.65 -39.56 -28.62
C THR A 7 -19.28 -38.17 -28.46
N MET A 8 -20.56 -38.06 -28.11
CA MET A 8 -21.20 -36.76 -27.89
C MET A 8 -20.61 -35.99 -26.70
N ILE A 9 -20.29 -36.68 -25.60
CA ILE A 9 -19.66 -36.06 -24.41
C ILE A 9 -18.23 -35.62 -24.71
N LEU A 10 -17.48 -36.38 -25.53
CA LEU A 10 -16.13 -36.01 -25.94
C LEU A 10 -16.13 -34.89 -27.00
N VAL A 11 -17.16 -34.78 -27.84
CA VAL A 11 -17.29 -33.70 -28.83
C VAL A 11 -17.75 -32.39 -28.19
N MET A 12 -18.57 -32.42 -27.14
CA MET A 12 -18.93 -31.21 -26.39
C MET A 12 -17.78 -30.64 -25.55
N THR A 13 -16.74 -31.42 -25.21
CA THR A 13 -15.56 -30.94 -24.48
C THR A 13 -14.45 -30.43 -25.40
N VAL A 14 -14.39 -30.87 -26.66
CA VAL A 14 -13.36 -30.46 -27.63
C VAL A 14 -13.85 -29.33 -28.57
N HIS A 15 -15.15 -29.03 -28.57
CA HIS A 15 -15.78 -28.01 -29.41
C HIS A 15 -16.63 -27.03 -28.59
N THR A 16 -16.08 -26.45 -27.53
CA THR A 16 -16.45 -25.06 -27.23
C THR A 16 -15.66 -24.19 -28.19
N PRO A 17 -16.27 -23.63 -29.26
CA PRO A 17 -15.62 -22.56 -30.01
C PRO A 17 -15.25 -21.48 -28.99
N GLU A 18 -14.18 -20.74 -29.26
CA GLU A 18 -13.83 -19.44 -28.67
C GLU A 18 -15.11 -18.59 -28.48
N LYS A 19 -15.85 -18.87 -27.41
CA LYS A 19 -17.08 -18.18 -27.08
C LYS A 19 -16.57 -16.92 -26.46
N SER A 20 -16.48 -15.87 -27.28
CA SER A 20 -16.46 -14.49 -26.81
C SER A 20 -17.24 -14.44 -25.51
N LEU A 21 -16.54 -14.19 -24.39
CA LEU A 21 -17.07 -14.33 -23.03
C LEU A 21 -18.53 -13.86 -23.01
N SER A 22 -19.43 -14.70 -22.47
CA SER A 22 -20.85 -14.39 -22.41
C SER A 22 -21.06 -12.99 -21.82
N ARG A 23 -22.10 -12.26 -22.24
CA ARG A 23 -22.37 -10.89 -21.78
C ARG A 23 -22.28 -10.75 -20.24
N LYS A 24 -22.68 -11.79 -19.52
CA LYS A 24 -22.54 -11.91 -18.04
C LYS A 24 -21.08 -12.07 -17.59
N GLN A 25 -20.28 -12.90 -18.26
CA GLN A 25 -18.86 -13.10 -17.95
C GLN A 25 -18.04 -11.82 -18.23
N ARG A 26 -18.33 -11.09 -19.31
CA ARG A 26 -17.68 -9.79 -19.58
C ARG A 26 -18.04 -8.74 -18.52
N LEU A 27 -19.30 -8.74 -18.07
CA LEU A 27 -19.74 -7.85 -16.99
C LEU A 27 -19.07 -8.20 -15.66
N GLN A 28 -19.00 -9.49 -15.31
CA GLN A 28 -18.35 -9.97 -14.09
C GLN A 28 -16.85 -9.69 -14.09
N GLU A 29 -16.18 -9.91 -15.22
CA GLU A 29 -14.76 -9.59 -15.36
C GLU A 29 -14.50 -8.08 -15.24
N ARG A 30 -15.39 -7.24 -15.81
CA ARG A 30 -15.30 -5.78 -15.65
C ARG A 30 -15.49 -5.35 -14.19
N GLN A 31 -16.46 -5.93 -13.48
CA GLN A 31 -16.65 -5.69 -12.05
C GLN A 31 -15.46 -6.18 -11.21
N ARG A 32 -14.94 -7.37 -11.50
CA ARG A 32 -13.75 -7.92 -10.84
C ARG A 32 -12.54 -7.00 -11.02
N ARG A 33 -12.27 -6.52 -12.24
CA ARG A 33 -11.17 -5.59 -12.50
C ARG A 33 -11.33 -4.26 -11.77
N GLN A 34 -12.56 -3.75 -11.68
CA GLN A 34 -12.84 -2.53 -10.91
C GLN A 34 -12.58 -2.72 -9.41
N LEU A 35 -13.03 -3.84 -8.83
CA LEU A 35 -12.78 -4.16 -7.42
C LEU A 35 -11.28 -4.37 -7.13
N LEU A 36 -10.56 -5.02 -8.05
CA LEU A 36 -9.11 -5.21 -7.91
C LEU A 36 -8.33 -3.90 -7.95
N ALA A 37 -8.76 -2.93 -8.78
CA ALA A 37 -8.10 -1.63 -8.84
C ALA A 37 -8.24 -0.88 -7.51
N VAL A 38 -9.42 -0.91 -6.88
CA VAL A 38 -9.65 -0.30 -5.57
C VAL A 38 -8.81 -0.98 -4.49
N ASP A 39 -8.80 -2.32 -4.44
CA ASP A 39 -7.99 -3.08 -3.47
C ASP A 39 -6.49 -2.80 -3.61
N VAL A 40 -5.99 -2.61 -4.83
CA VAL A 40 -4.58 -2.25 -5.07
C VAL A 40 -4.28 -0.84 -4.54
N VAL A 41 -5.18 0.12 -4.76
CA VAL A 41 -5.02 1.49 -4.24
C VAL A 41 -5.06 1.49 -2.71
N ASP A 42 -6.04 0.82 -2.10
CA ASP A 42 -6.14 0.73 -0.64
C ASP A 42 -4.88 0.12 -0.02
N LYS A 43 -4.33 -0.94 -0.63
CA LYS A 43 -3.05 -1.54 -0.20
C LYS A 43 -1.87 -0.60 -0.39
N ALA A 44 -1.84 0.17 -1.47
CA ALA A 44 -0.78 1.15 -1.70
C ALA A 44 -0.86 2.28 -0.67
N GLU A 45 -2.04 2.82 -0.40
CA GLU A 45 -2.26 3.83 0.64
C GLU A 45 -1.87 3.34 2.03
N GLY A 46 -2.19 2.09 2.36
CA GLY A 46 -1.75 1.47 3.62
C GLY A 46 -0.23 1.39 3.74
N LYS A 47 0.48 1.08 2.64
CA LYS A 47 1.95 1.07 2.60
C LYS A 47 2.54 2.47 2.73
N VAL A 48 1.95 3.46 2.07
CA VAL A 48 2.37 4.86 2.16
C VAL A 48 2.23 5.35 3.59
N ARG A 49 1.05 5.18 4.21
CA ARG A 49 0.85 5.56 5.62
C ARG A 49 1.87 4.91 6.55
N LYS A 50 2.16 3.61 6.37
CA LYS A 50 3.17 2.92 7.17
C LYS A 50 4.56 3.50 6.97
N ALA A 51 4.97 3.74 5.73
CA ALA A 51 6.27 4.33 5.41
C ALA A 51 6.39 5.76 5.95
N GLU A 52 5.31 6.56 5.90
CA GLU A 52 5.27 7.90 6.49
C GLU A 52 5.42 7.84 8.01
N SER A 53 4.75 6.92 8.69
CA SER A 53 4.93 6.71 10.13
C SER A 53 6.37 6.30 10.48
N GLU A 54 6.95 5.35 9.75
CA GLU A 54 8.34 4.93 9.98
C GLU A 54 9.33 6.08 9.73
N LEU A 55 9.12 6.88 8.68
CA LEU A 55 9.92 8.07 8.40
C LEU A 55 9.77 9.13 9.51
N ALA A 56 8.56 9.34 10.03
CA ALA A 56 8.32 10.27 11.13
C ALA A 56 9.13 9.89 12.38
N VAL A 57 9.17 8.61 12.74
CA VAL A 57 10.01 8.12 13.84
C VAL A 57 11.49 8.35 13.55
N ALA A 58 11.96 8.02 12.35
CA ALA A 58 13.35 8.23 11.96
C ALA A 58 13.74 9.72 11.99
N VAL A 59 12.84 10.63 11.59
CA VAL A 59 13.05 12.08 11.66
C VAL A 59 13.13 12.55 13.12
N ALA A 60 12.25 12.06 14.00
CA ALA A 60 12.32 12.37 15.43
C ALA A 60 13.64 11.88 16.06
N GLU A 61 14.10 10.68 15.69
CA GLU A 61 15.40 10.17 16.11
C GLU A 61 16.56 11.00 15.53
N ALA A 62 16.48 11.42 14.27
CA ALA A 62 17.49 12.28 13.66
C ALA A 62 17.59 13.62 14.39
N VAL A 63 16.47 14.27 14.71
CA VAL A 63 16.47 15.50 15.53
C VAL A 63 17.14 15.26 16.88
N ARG A 64 16.90 14.11 17.52
CA ARG A 64 17.58 13.74 18.76
C ARG A 64 19.10 13.55 18.57
N VAL A 65 19.52 12.99 17.44
CA VAL A 65 20.94 12.75 17.12
C VAL A 65 21.67 14.04 16.75
N PHE A 66 21.04 14.93 15.98
CA PHE A 66 21.59 16.23 15.60
C PHE A 66 21.50 17.27 16.73
N GLY A 67 20.58 17.09 17.69
CA GLY A 67 20.45 17.90 18.90
C GLY A 67 19.40 19.00 18.82
N ASP A 68 19.15 19.55 17.62
CA ASP A 68 18.10 20.55 17.40
C ASP A 68 17.45 20.44 16.00
N GLU A 69 16.32 21.12 15.82
CA GLU A 69 15.59 21.13 14.54
C GLU A 69 16.42 21.73 13.38
N PRO A 70 17.09 22.90 13.53
CA PRO A 70 17.88 23.49 12.43
C PRO A 70 19.02 22.58 11.94
N SER A 71 19.78 21.98 12.85
CA SER A 71 20.89 21.08 12.53
C SER A 71 20.38 19.80 11.87
N ALA A 72 19.21 19.30 12.27
CA ALA A 72 18.56 18.19 11.60
C ALA A 72 18.03 18.55 10.20
N CYS A 73 17.53 19.79 10.00
CA CYS A 73 17.14 20.25 8.67
C CYS A 73 18.32 20.28 7.70
N GLU A 74 19.48 20.79 8.14
CA GLU A 74 20.71 20.78 7.36
C GLU A 74 21.24 19.35 7.16
N GLY A 75 21.27 18.54 8.22
CA GLY A 75 21.79 17.17 8.19
C GLY A 75 20.96 16.19 7.36
N LEU A 76 19.64 16.41 7.27
CA LEU A 76 18.73 15.60 6.45
C LEU A 76 18.45 16.21 5.05
N ASP A 77 18.99 17.40 4.77
CA ASP A 77 18.65 18.19 3.57
C ASP A 77 17.12 18.32 3.39
N MET A 78 16.43 18.65 4.49
CA MET A 78 14.97 18.78 4.53
C MET A 78 14.53 20.21 4.85
N PRO A 79 13.47 20.71 4.19
CA PRO A 79 12.85 21.95 4.61
C PRO A 79 12.32 21.84 6.03
N ALA A 80 12.46 22.92 6.82
CA ALA A 80 11.96 22.96 8.20
C ALA A 80 10.46 22.67 8.30
N GLU A 81 9.66 23.07 7.31
CA GLU A 81 8.23 22.75 7.26
C GLU A 81 7.99 21.24 7.13
N THR A 82 8.75 20.56 6.27
CA THR A 82 8.68 19.10 6.10
C THR A 82 9.09 18.38 7.37
N LEU A 83 10.18 18.81 8.00
CA LEU A 83 10.67 18.22 9.25
C LEU A 83 9.62 18.35 10.36
N ARG A 84 9.02 19.53 10.54
CA ARG A 84 7.96 19.75 11.54
C ARG A 84 6.69 18.92 11.29
N ARG A 85 6.33 18.70 10.01
CA ARG A 85 5.19 17.82 9.67
C ARG A 85 5.46 16.38 10.11
N PHE A 86 6.65 15.87 9.87
CA PHE A 86 7.04 14.54 10.33
C PHE A 86 7.14 14.46 11.86
N LEU A 87 7.63 15.50 12.54
CA LEU A 87 7.62 15.53 14.00
C LEU A 87 6.19 15.53 14.59
N ALA A 88 5.26 16.26 13.98
CA ALA A 88 3.86 16.22 14.38
C ALA A 88 3.27 14.82 14.17
N LEU A 89 3.55 14.18 13.03
CA LEU A 89 3.12 12.81 12.75
C LEU A 89 3.72 11.79 13.73
N ALA A 90 4.98 11.99 14.15
CA ALA A 90 5.64 11.15 15.15
C ALA A 90 4.95 11.27 16.52
N ARG A 91 4.61 12.49 16.94
CA ARG A 91 3.85 12.75 18.18
C ARG A 91 2.48 12.10 18.16
N ASP A 92 1.75 12.21 17.04
CA ASP A 92 0.46 11.56 16.86
C ASP A 92 0.56 10.02 16.93
N ALA A 93 1.71 9.46 16.54
CA ALA A 93 2.03 8.04 16.67
C ALA A 93 2.52 7.64 18.08
N GLY A 94 2.57 8.58 19.04
CA GLY A 94 3.05 8.36 20.41
C GLY A 94 4.57 8.34 20.55
N VAL A 95 5.30 8.84 19.55
CA VAL A 95 6.75 9.05 19.61
C VAL A 95 7.00 10.50 19.99
N GLU A 96 7.21 10.74 21.29
CA GLU A 96 7.58 12.06 21.80
C GLU A 96 9.07 12.33 21.57
N PRO A 97 9.43 13.37 20.80
CA PRO A 97 10.78 13.89 20.82
C PRO A 97 10.91 14.78 22.06
N LEU A 98 11.66 14.29 23.05
CA LEU A 98 12.17 14.92 24.29
C LEU A 98 11.57 14.38 25.60
N ASP A 99 12.35 13.51 26.25
CA ASP A 99 12.68 13.70 27.67
C ASP A 99 13.90 14.63 27.77
N THR A 100 13.68 15.95 27.73
CA THR A 100 14.68 16.89 28.28
C THR A 100 14.41 17.06 29.76
N THR A 101 14.76 16.05 30.54
CA THR A 101 14.95 16.19 31.99
C THR A 101 16.22 15.45 32.40
N ALA A 102 17.37 16.02 32.03
CA ALA A 102 18.58 15.82 32.81
C ALA A 102 18.44 16.61 34.13
N THR A 103 18.02 15.89 35.19
CA THR A 103 18.59 15.77 36.55
C THR A 103 19.21 16.99 37.26
N PRO A 104 19.10 17.07 38.61
CA PRO A 104 19.87 16.21 39.52
C PRO A 104 19.05 15.24 40.39
#